data_AF-A0A662IQN3-F1
#
_entry.id   AF-A0A662IQN3-F1
#
_cell.length_a   1.000
_cell.length_b   1.000
_cell.length_c   1.000
_cell.angle_alpha   90.00
_cell.angle_beta   90.00
_cell.angle_gamma   90.00
#
_symmetry.space_group_name_H-M   'P 1'
#
loop_
_entity.id
_entity.type
_entity.pdbx_description
1 polymer ?
#
loop_
_entity_poly.entity_id
_entity_poly.type
_entity_poly.pdbx_seq_one_letter_code
_entity_poly.pdbx_strand_id
1 'polypeptide(L)' 'MSSRIVPLGRFERVGAHSHIKGLGVKDGKALPIADGMVGQVEAREAAA' A
#
# COMPACT_ATOMS: atom_id res chain seq x y z
N MET A 1 -26.12 22.09 -23.26
CA MET A 1 -25.83 22.08 -21.81
C MET A 1 -25.01 20.84 -21.52
N SER A 2 -23.68 20.92 -21.55
CA SER A 2 -22.81 19.76 -21.27
C SER A 2 -22.67 19.62 -19.76
N SER A 3 -23.20 18.53 -19.19
CA SER A 3 -23.11 18.25 -17.76
C SER A 3 -21.69 17.79 -17.40
N ARG A 4 -21.05 18.49 -16.47
CA ARG A 4 -19.72 18.12 -15.96
C ARG A 4 -19.89 17.01 -14.93
N ILE A 5 -19.36 15.82 -15.20
CA ILE A 5 -19.29 14.73 -14.23
C ILE A 5 -18.09 15.01 -13.31
N VAL A 6 -18.33 15.16 -12.02
CA VAL A 6 -17.28 15.31 -11.00
C VAL A 6 -17.14 13.98 -10.27
N PRO A 7 -15.99 13.30 -10.32
CA PRO A 7 -15.79 12.05 -9.60
C PRO A 7 -15.81 12.31 -8.09
N LEU A 8 -16.59 11.51 -7.35
CA LEU A 8 -16.59 11.54 -5.88
C LEU A 8 -15.26 10.98 -5.37
N GLY A 9 -14.47 11.80 -4.68
CA GLY A 9 -13.29 11.34 -3.94
C GLY A 9 -13.68 10.68 -2.62
N ARG A 10 -13.02 9.58 -2.25
CA ARG A 10 -13.14 9.01 -0.90
C ARG A 10 -12.46 9.95 0.11
N PHE A 11 -13.12 10.18 1.24
CA PHE A 11 -12.49 10.83 2.39
C PHE A 11 -11.57 9.82 3.10
N GLU A 12 -10.26 9.97 2.94
CA GLU A 12 -9.27 9.14 3.64
C GLU A 12 -8.92 9.72 5.01
N ARG A 13 -8.77 8.85 6.01
CA ARG A 13 -8.33 9.20 7.37
C ARG A 13 -6.93 8.66 7.62
N VAL A 14 -6.15 9.38 8.42
CA VAL A 14 -4.84 8.89 8.89
C VAL A 14 -5.06 7.91 10.03
N GLY A 15 -4.52 6.71 9.90
CA GLY A 15 -4.58 5.66 10.92
C GLY A 15 -3.24 4.95 11.06
N ALA A 16 -3.10 4.09 12.06
CA ALA A 16 -1.83 3.42 12.36
C ALA A 16 -1.25 2.68 11.14
N HIS A 17 -2.10 2.13 10.27
CA HIS A 17 -1.68 1.35 9.12
C HIS A 17 -1.94 2.05 7.77
N SER A 18 -2.31 3.33 7.76
CA SER A 18 -2.64 4.04 6.50
C SER A 18 -1.43 4.25 5.57
N HIS A 19 -0.22 4.07 6.10
CA HIS A 19 1.04 4.18 5.37
C HIS A 19 1.49 2.87 4.70
N ILE A 20 0.93 1.72 5.10
CA ILE A 20 1.22 0.43 4.48
C ILE A 20 0.39 0.33 3.20
N LYS A 21 1.05 0.24 2.04
CA LYS A 21 0.42 0.19 0.71
C LYS A 21 0.53 -1.18 0.05
N GLY A 22 1.26 -2.11 0.64
CA GLY A 22 1.55 -3.43 0.09
C GLY A 22 2.60 -4.17 0.92
N LEU A 23 2.97 -5.37 0.48
CA LEU A 23 3.97 -6.20 1.16
C LEU A 23 5.40 -5.87 0.76
N GLY A 24 5.66 -5.13 -0.33
CA GLY A 24 7.00 -4.77 -0.77
C GLY A 24 7.89 -5.96 -1.15
N VAL A 25 7.28 -7.02 -1.70
CA VAL A 25 7.97 -8.22 -2.17
C VAL A 25 8.10 -8.15 -3.69
N LYS A 26 9.29 -8.44 -4.20
CA LYS A 26 9.59 -8.48 -5.62
C LYS A 26 10.28 -9.81 -5.95
N ASP A 27 9.73 -10.53 -6.92
CA ASP A 27 10.26 -11.84 -7.36
C ASP A 27 10.44 -12.83 -6.19
N GLY A 28 9.50 -12.82 -5.24
CA GLY A 28 9.53 -13.66 -4.04
C GLY A 28 10.47 -13.20 -2.93
N LYS A 29 11.14 -12.05 -3.08
CA LYS A 29 12.05 -11.49 -2.07
C LYS A 29 11.57 -10.16 -1.52
N ALA A 30 11.56 -10.02 -0.20
CA ALA A 30 11.16 -8.77 0.44
C ALA A 30 12.29 -7.73 0.32
N LEU A 31 11.95 -6.52 -0.14
CA LEU A 31 12.88 -5.40 -0.12
C LEU A 31 13.06 -4.87 1.32
N PRO A 32 14.26 -4.39 1.71
CA PRO A 32 14.52 -3.92 3.08
C PRO A 32 13.54 -2.85 3.58
N ILE A 33 13.15 -1.94 2.69
CA ILE A 33 12.14 -0.89 2.90
C ILE A 33 11.31 -0.80 1.62
N ALA A 34 10.02 -1.12 1.71
CA ALA A 34 9.10 -1.02 0.57
C ALA A 34 7.64 -1.02 1.02
N ASP A 35 6.78 -0.36 0.25
CA ASP A 35 5.31 -0.31 0.43
C ASP A 35 4.84 0.06 1.85
N GLY A 36 5.62 0.88 2.55
CA GLY A 36 5.33 1.29 3.93
C GLY A 36 5.74 0.28 5.00
N MET A 37 6.36 -0.84 4.62
CA MET A 37 6.95 -1.83 5.53
C MET A 37 8.48 -1.68 5.59
N VAL A 38 9.05 -1.97 6.77
CA VAL A 38 10.49 -1.97 7.03
C VAL A 38 10.84 -3.27 7.74
N GLY A 39 11.83 -4.01 7.23
CA GLY A 39 12.24 -5.30 7.81
C GLY A 39 11.17 -6.39 7.67
N GLN A 40 11.07 -7.27 8.67
CA GLN A 40 10.17 -8.44 8.70
C GLN A 40 10.25 -9.29 7.42
N VAL A 41 11.48 -9.55 6.96
CA VAL A 41 11.77 -10.15 5.64
C VAL A 41 11.11 -11.52 5.51
N GLU A 42 11.39 -12.45 6.44
CA GLU A 42 10.87 -13.82 6.38
C GLU A 42 9.33 -13.86 6.39
N ALA A 43 8.71 -13.05 7.26
CA ALA A 43 7.25 -13.00 7.35
C ALA A 43 6.60 -12.42 6.09
N ARG A 44 7.23 -11.41 5.47
CA ARG A 44 6.73 -10.79 4.23
C ARG A 44 6.90 -11.71 3.04
N GLU A 45 8.02 -12.43 2.96
CA GLU A 45 8.28 -13.42 1.90
C GLU A 45 7.33 -14.62 2.03
N ALA A 46 7.08 -15.11 3.24
CA ALA A 46 6.15 -16.23 3.47
C ALA A 46 4.67 -15.87 3.17
N ALA A 47 4.32 -14.58 3.19
CA ALA A 47 2.96 -14.11 2.94
C ALA A 47 2.66 -13.81 1.46
N ALA A 48 3.69 -13.72 0.61
CA ALA A 48 3.60 -13.37 -0.80
C ALA A 48 3.52 -14.62 -1.69
#